data_AF-A0A7S3EV60-F1
#
_entry.id   AF-A0A7S3EV60-F1
#
_cell.length_a   1.000
_cell.length_b   1.000
_cell.length_c   1.000
_cell.angle_alpha   90.00
_cell.angle_beta   90.00
_cell.angle_gamma   90.00
#
_symmetry.space_group_name_H-M   'P 1'
#
loop_
_entity.id
_entity.type
_entity.pdbx_description
1 polymer ?
#
loop_
_entity_poly.entity_id
_entity_poly.type
_entity_poly.pdbx_seq_one_letter_code
_entity_poly.pdbx_strand_id
1 'polypeptide(L)'
;SSEWYAEDGRGGSMHGRECESTSPQLAGCFNHSCEPNTHVSCSETHEVSFVTARDVGAGEELVISYAALDLGYEERQRIFQYKYAFECQCPRCQREAAGTVSE
;
A
#
# COMPACT_ATOMS: atom_id res chain seq x y z
N SER A 1 -30.34 -15.59 -29.91
CA SER A 1 -29.50 -16.79 -29.88
C SER A 1 -28.05 -16.32 -29.84
N SER A 2 -27.38 -16.22 -28.71
CA SER A 2 -27.52 -16.91 -27.43
C SER A 2 -27.34 -15.92 -26.27
N GLU A 3 -28.25 -16.00 -25.33
CA GLU A 3 -28.31 -15.26 -24.07
C GLU A 3 -27.19 -15.74 -23.14
N TRP A 4 -26.40 -14.82 -22.56
CA TRP A 4 -25.45 -15.14 -21.51
C TRP A 4 -26.13 -14.91 -20.16
N TYR A 5 -26.47 -16.02 -19.50
CA TYR A 5 -27.07 -16.04 -18.18
C TYR A 5 -26.14 -15.40 -17.15
N ALA A 6 -26.60 -14.30 -16.56
CA ALA A 6 -26.09 -13.78 -15.31
C ALA A 6 -26.66 -14.65 -14.17
N GLU A 7 -25.87 -15.60 -13.68
CA GLU A 7 -26.15 -16.30 -12.43
C GLU A 7 -25.06 -15.94 -11.43
N ASP A 8 -25.23 -14.75 -10.83
CA ASP A 8 -25.08 -14.59 -9.38
C ASP A 8 -25.52 -13.18 -9.00
N GLY A 9 -26.70 -13.10 -8.39
CA GLY A 9 -27.32 -11.89 -7.87
C GLY A 9 -26.57 -11.29 -6.69
N ARG A 10 -25.38 -10.75 -6.92
CA ARG A 10 -24.72 -9.79 -6.04
C ARG A 10 -24.32 -8.57 -6.85
N GLY A 11 -25.22 -7.60 -6.90
CA GLY A 11 -24.85 -6.23 -7.24
C GLY A 11 -23.81 -5.75 -6.22
N GLY A 12 -22.55 -5.69 -6.66
CA GLY A 12 -21.42 -5.23 -5.87
C GLY A 12 -20.38 -4.64 -6.81
N SER A 13 -20.01 -3.40 -6.56
CA SER A 13 -19.14 -2.55 -7.37
C SER A 13 -17.82 -3.21 -7.81
N MET A 14 -17.43 -2.99 -9.06
CA MET A 14 -16.15 -3.37 -9.68
C MET A 14 -14.94 -2.75 -8.97
N HIS A 15 -14.51 -3.30 -7.85
CA HIS A 15 -13.26 -2.92 -7.21
C HIS A 15 -12.28 -4.09 -7.34
N GLY A 16 -11.21 -3.88 -8.10
CA GLY A 16 -10.08 -4.80 -8.17
C GLY A 16 -9.59 -5.11 -6.76
N ARG A 17 -9.30 -6.38 -6.50
CA ARG A 17 -8.79 -6.81 -5.20
C ARG A 17 -7.46 -6.11 -4.93
N GLU A 18 -7.40 -5.31 -3.89
CA GLU A 18 -6.13 -4.87 -3.33
C GLU A 18 -5.35 -6.13 -2.95
N CYS A 19 -4.06 -6.20 -3.32
CA CYS A 19 -3.25 -7.32 -2.87
C CYS A 19 -3.12 -7.20 -1.34
N GLU A 20 -3.96 -7.92 -0.61
CA GLU A 20 -3.90 -7.93 0.84
C GLU A 20 -2.53 -8.45 1.25
N SER A 21 -1.76 -7.55 1.86
CA SER A 21 -0.35 -7.67 2.28
C SER A 21 0.71 -7.62 1.17
N THR A 22 1.60 -6.64 1.30
CA THR A 22 2.83 -6.51 0.51
C THR A 22 3.69 -7.75 0.70
N SER A 23 3.65 -8.64 -0.29
CA SER A 23 4.41 -9.89 -0.31
C SER A 23 5.91 -9.61 -0.10
N PRO A 24 6.68 -10.48 0.58
CA PRO A 24 8.11 -10.27 0.83
C PRO A 24 8.94 -9.96 -0.42
N GLN A 25 8.49 -10.46 -1.58
CA GLN A 25 9.12 -10.20 -2.87
C GLN A 25 9.01 -8.73 -3.31
N LEU A 26 7.90 -8.05 -2.97
CA LEU A 26 7.70 -6.64 -3.29
C LEU A 26 8.57 -5.73 -2.43
N ALA A 27 8.78 -6.12 -1.16
CA ALA A 27 9.66 -5.39 -0.24
C ALA A 27 11.14 -5.46 -0.62
N GLY A 28 11.52 -6.35 -1.56
CA GLY A 28 12.87 -6.38 -2.15
C GLY A 28 13.05 -5.45 -3.35
N CYS A 29 11.97 -4.93 -3.94
CA CYS A 29 12.01 -4.12 -5.16
C CYS A 29 11.65 -2.65 -4.94
N PHE A 30 10.78 -2.36 -3.96
CA PHE A 30 10.31 -1.01 -3.66
C PHE A 30 10.43 -0.76 -2.17
N ASN A 31 10.94 0.40 -1.78
CA ASN A 31 10.98 0.80 -0.38
C ASN A 31 9.61 1.24 0.14
N HIS A 32 9.53 1.38 1.46
CA HIS A 32 8.31 1.78 2.16
C HIS A 32 8.18 3.29 2.36
N SER A 33 6.96 3.81 2.19
CA SER A 33 6.51 5.07 2.78
C SER A 33 5.08 4.95 3.32
N CYS A 34 4.78 5.57 4.47
CA CYS A 34 3.41 5.69 5.00
C CYS A 34 2.57 6.73 4.25
N GLU A 35 3.18 7.44 3.30
CA GLU A 35 2.57 8.30 2.29
C GLU A 35 3.14 7.90 0.91
N PRO A 36 2.73 6.75 0.36
CA PRO A 36 3.33 6.22 -0.86
C PRO A 36 2.94 7.06 -2.09
N ASN A 37 3.82 7.08 -3.09
CA ASN A 37 3.51 7.65 -4.41
C ASN A 37 3.10 6.56 -5.43
N THR A 38 3.15 5.28 -5.04
CA THR A 38 2.83 4.14 -5.90
C THR A 38 1.92 3.15 -5.16
N HIS A 39 0.85 2.72 -5.85
CA HIS A 39 -0.06 1.69 -5.40
C HIS A 39 0.20 0.38 -6.14
N VAL A 40 -0.07 -0.73 -5.46
CA VAL A 40 0.02 -2.08 -6.04
C VAL A 40 -1.40 -2.59 -6.26
N SER A 41 -1.70 -3.00 -7.48
CA SER A 41 -2.98 -3.61 -7.86
C SER A 41 -2.73 -5.03 -8.36
N CYS A 42 -3.60 -5.97 -7.97
CA CYS A 42 -3.55 -7.34 -8.45
C CYS A 42 -4.81 -7.64 -9.26
N SER A 43 -4.63 -8.10 -10.49
CA SER A 43 -5.75 -8.53 -11.32
C SER A 43 -6.30 -9.88 -10.84
N GLU A 44 -7.50 -10.24 -11.32
CA GLU A 44 -8.04 -11.58 -11.11
C GLU A 44 -7.19 -12.68 -11.75
N THR A 45 -6.37 -12.33 -12.74
CA THR A 45 -5.45 -13.22 -13.45
C THR A 45 -4.04 -13.27 -12.85
N HIS A 46 -3.86 -12.79 -11.62
CA HIS A 46 -2.58 -12.76 -10.90
C HIS A 46 -1.50 -11.85 -11.53
N GLU A 47 -1.91 -10.84 -12.29
CA GLU A 47 -1.00 -9.80 -12.76
C GLU A 47 -0.83 -8.74 -11.67
N VAL A 48 0.42 -8.37 -11.38
CA VAL A 48 0.75 -7.30 -10.44
C VAL A 48 1.08 -6.05 -11.23
N SER A 49 0.28 -5.00 -11.04
CA SER A 49 0.47 -3.68 -11.63
C SER A 49 0.87 -2.67 -10.56
N PHE A 50 1.79 -1.77 -10.92
CA PHE A 50 2.19 -0.63 -10.10
C PHE A 50 1.68 0.64 -10.74
N VAL A 51 0.91 1.43 -10.00
CA VAL A 51 0.25 2.63 -10.51
C VAL A 51 0.63 3.81 -9.63
N THR A 52 1.16 4.87 -10.23
CA THR A 52 1.52 6.09 -9.49
C THR A 52 0.26 6.83 -9.04
N ALA A 53 0.24 7.26 -7.78
CA ALA A 53 -0.86 8.01 -7.16
C ALA A 53 -0.90 9.49 -7.60
N ARG A 54 0.22 9.99 -8.12
CA ARG A 54 0.45 11.35 -8.56
C ARG A 54 1.55 11.38 -9.62
N ASP A 55 1.79 12.53 -10.21
CA ASP A 55 2.98 12.73 -11.04
C ASP A 55 4.25 12.52 -10.20
N VAL A 56 5.20 11.79 -10.78
CA VAL A 56 6.50 11.45 -10.18
C VAL A 56 7.60 11.98 -11.10
N GLY A 57 8.54 12.74 -10.53
CA GLY A 57 9.64 13.32 -11.28
C GLY A 57 10.69 12.28 -11.69
N ALA A 58 11.47 12.59 -12.73
CA ALA A 58 12.62 11.78 -13.09
C ALA A 58 13.65 11.76 -11.93
N GLY A 59 14.04 10.56 -11.50
CA GLY A 59 14.96 10.37 -10.37
C GLY A 59 14.30 10.37 -9.00
N GLU A 60 12.98 10.60 -8.91
CA GLU A 60 12.24 10.40 -7.67
C GLU A 60 12.02 8.90 -7.41
N GLU A 61 12.17 8.49 -6.16
CA GLU A 61 12.01 7.10 -5.76
C GLU A 61 10.53 6.68 -5.76
N LEU A 62 10.23 5.51 -6.33
CA LEU A 62 8.91 4.90 -6.21
C LEU A 62 8.84 4.12 -4.90
N VAL A 63 7.84 4.45 -4.09
CA VAL A 63 7.62 3.86 -2.76
C VAL A 63 6.20 3.33 -2.63
N ILE A 64 6.06 2.20 -1.93
CA ILE A 64 4.78 1.52 -1.68
C ILE A 64 4.48 1.47 -0.18
N SER A 65 3.23 1.17 0.19
CA SER A 65 2.91 0.89 1.60
C SER A 65 3.13 -0.57 1.93
N TYR A 66 3.73 -0.86 3.07
CA TYR A 66 3.90 -2.22 3.61
C TYR A 66 2.83 -2.58 4.66
N ALA A 67 2.11 -1.56 5.14
CA ALA A 67 1.09 -1.68 6.17
C ALA A 67 -0.17 -0.92 5.75
N ALA A 68 -1.29 -1.18 6.42
CA ALA A 68 -2.51 -0.42 6.19
C ALA A 68 -2.31 1.06 6.59
N LEU A 69 -2.85 1.97 5.78
CA LEU A 69 -2.59 3.42 5.90
C LEU A 69 -3.36 4.09 7.05
N ASP A 70 -4.39 3.43 7.55
CA ASP A 70 -5.24 3.84 8.67
C ASP A 70 -4.61 3.57 10.05
N LEU A 71 -3.54 2.76 10.11
CA LEU A 71 -2.82 2.47 11.35
C LEU A 71 -2.13 3.72 11.92
N GLY A 72 -2.13 3.82 13.26
CA GLY A 72 -1.46 4.89 14.00
C GLY A 72 0.08 4.79 13.97
N TYR A 73 0.76 5.89 14.29
CA TYR A 73 2.23 5.99 14.25
C TYR A 73 2.94 4.83 14.97
N GLU A 74 2.64 4.63 16.25
CA GLU A 74 3.30 3.62 17.07
C GLU A 74 3.09 2.19 16.54
N GLU A 75 1.88 1.91 16.08
CA GLU A 75 1.52 0.60 15.55
C GLU A 75 2.29 0.30 14.26
N ARG A 76 2.39 1.28 13.35
CA ARG A 76 3.21 1.15 12.15
C ARG A 76 4.69 0.91 12.49
N GLN A 77 5.27 1.68 13.42
CA GLN A 77 6.67 1.47 13.82
C GLN A 77 6.91 0.09 14.43
N ARG A 78 6.00 -0.40 15.30
CA ARG A 78 6.10 -1.75 15.86
C ARG A 78 6.07 -2.82 14.76
N ILE A 79 5.20 -2.67 13.76
CA ILE A 79 5.13 -3.57 12.61
C ILE A 79 6.45 -3.57 11.83
N PHE A 80 7.02 -2.39 11.54
CA PHE A 80 8.25 -2.29 10.78
C PHE A 80 9.46 -2.84 11.51
N GLN A 81 9.57 -2.60 12.81
CA GLN A 81 10.63 -3.20 13.63
C GLN A 81 10.50 -4.73 13.70
N TYR A 82 9.29 -5.25 13.93
CA TYR A 82 9.08 -6.69 14.11
C TYR A 82 9.18 -7.49 12.80
N LYS A 83 8.56 -7.01 11.72
CA LYS A 83 8.47 -7.76 10.45
C LYS A 83 9.60 -7.46 9.48
N TYR A 84 10.12 -6.24 9.49
CA TYR A 84 11.04 -5.75 8.46
C TYR A 84 12.37 -5.24 9.04
N ALA A 85 12.53 -5.23 10.36
CA ALA A 85 13.74 -4.81 11.07
C ALA A 85 14.23 -3.39 10.69
N PHE A 86 13.32 -2.44 10.47
CA PHE A 86 13.67 -1.02 10.26
C PHE A 86 12.72 -0.07 10.99
N GLU A 87 13.14 1.19 11.11
CA GLU A 87 12.31 2.30 11.60
C GLU A 87 11.91 3.19 10.42
N CYS A 88 10.62 3.43 10.23
CA CYS A 88 10.15 4.24 9.10
C CYS A 88 10.34 5.73 9.40
N GLN A 89 11.13 6.40 8.55
CA GLN A 89 11.42 7.84 8.66
C GLN A 89 10.79 8.65 7.52
N CYS A 90 9.70 8.14 6.90
CA CYS A 90 8.98 8.88 5.86
C CYS A 90 8.41 10.21 6.40
N PRO A 91 8.05 11.17 5.52
CA PRO A 91 7.60 12.49 5.97
C PRO A 91 6.40 12.44 6.93
N ARG A 92 5.45 11.51 6.74
CA ARG A 92 4.33 11.28 7.66
C ARG A 92 4.81 10.88 9.05
N CYS A 93 5.72 9.91 9.14
CA CYS A 93 6.30 9.47 10.40
C CYS A 93 7.09 10.60 11.10
N GLN A 94 7.82 11.43 10.35
CA GLN A 94 8.53 12.59 10.92
C GLN A 94 7.55 13.63 11.51
N ARG A 95 6.46 13.95 10.80
CA ARG A 95 5.43 14.88 11.30
C ARG A 95 4.74 14.34 12.55
N GLU A 96 4.36 13.07 12.54
CA GLU A 96 3.69 12.42 13.67
C GLU A 96 4.62 12.34 14.90
N ALA A 97 5.90 11.99 14.71
CA ALA A 97 6.88 11.95 15.79
C ALA A 97 7.14 13.33 16.42
N ALA A 98 7.18 14.39 15.62
CA ALA A 98 7.34 15.77 16.10
C ALA A 98 6.09 16.27 16.83
N GLY A 99 4.89 15.77 16.47
CA GLY A 99 3.63 16.12 17.11
C GLY A 99 3.32 15.34 18.39
N THR A 100 4.04 14.24 18.67
CA THR A 100 3.84 13.40 19.87
C THR A 100 4.58 13.87 21.13
N VAL A 101 5.12 15.10 21.14
CA VAL A 101 5.61 15.71 22.39
C VAL A 101 4.41 16.23 23.19
N SER A 102 3.76 15.34 23.93
CA SER A 102 2.77 15.69 24.95
C SER A 102 3.48 16.31 26.15
N GLU A 103 3.00 17.48 26.59
CA GLU A 103 3.32 18.10 27.89
C GLU A 103 3.00 17.20 29.10
#